data_AF-A0AAX4KC54-F1
#
_entry.id   AF-A0AAX4KC54-F1
#
_cell.length_a   1.000
_cell.length_b   1.000
_cell.length_c   1.000
_cell.angle_alpha   90.00
_cell.angle_beta   90.00
_cell.angle_gamma   90.00
#
_symmetry.space_group_name_H-M   'P 1'
#
loop_
_entity.id
_entity.type
_entity.pdbx_description
1 polymer ?
#
loop_
_entity_poly.entity_id
_entity_poly.type
_entity_poly.pdbx_seq_one_letter_code
_entity_poly.pdbx_strand_id
1 'polypeptide(L)'
;MSDRESLLSMGFDPARIDWALKATKNSGLQPAMDHLLENSEKPIPEAVEADEDDEEAVKANIKKIESGAVDDSDLVARSIKCSECGKVFRSTANAELHAEKSGHDQFEESTDEIKPLTEEEKKAKLAELREKLAIKRAAQAKVDAKDNKANEALRRKAGQDDGRIKEEMQAKELQKQAEQKRREKLEDQRAKAAIKAQIEADKRERAEKAAREKALRAGTGTQTPPAPVAVAKPTAGISSSDNPQTRLQVRLSVGGQPLTKSFPSDNTLIDVAEWVASENLAYNVDTVTFASTFPRKTYTRDDMKKTLKENGLTPSAVLMAS
;
A
#
# COMPACT_ATOMS: atom_id res chain seq x y z
N MET A 1 -19.61 11.57 -23.87
CA MET A 1 -19.77 10.13 -24.06
C MET A 1 -20.42 9.58 -22.82
N SER A 2 -21.44 8.75 -22.96
CA SER A 2 -21.99 8.00 -21.83
C SER A 2 -21.04 6.86 -21.44
N ASP A 3 -21.06 6.42 -20.18
CA ASP A 3 -20.24 5.27 -19.74
C ASP A 3 -20.52 4.02 -20.60
N ARG A 4 -21.78 3.83 -21.00
CA ARG A 4 -22.20 2.78 -21.92
C ARG A 4 -21.51 2.87 -23.29
N GLU A 5 -21.48 4.06 -23.87
CA GLU A 5 -20.87 4.32 -25.17
C GLU A 5 -19.35 4.18 -25.13
N SER A 6 -18.71 4.57 -24.02
CA SER A 6 -17.30 4.30 -23.77
C SER A 6 -17.03 2.79 -23.65
N LEU A 7 -17.83 2.04 -22.91
CA LEU A 7 -17.68 0.58 -22.79
C LEU A 7 -17.96 -0.16 -24.12
N LEU A 8 -18.92 0.32 -24.91
CA LEU A 8 -19.16 -0.17 -26.27
C LEU A 8 -17.96 0.09 -27.18
N SER A 9 -17.35 1.28 -27.09
CA SER A 9 -16.13 1.61 -27.87
C SER A 9 -14.92 0.75 -27.48
N MET A 10 -14.91 0.23 -26.24
CA MET A 10 -13.89 -0.69 -25.74
C MET A 10 -14.15 -2.16 -26.11
N GLY A 11 -15.26 -2.46 -26.79
CA GLY A 11 -15.56 -3.78 -27.34
C GLY A 11 -16.24 -4.74 -26.37
N PHE A 12 -16.86 -4.25 -25.29
CA PHE A 12 -17.65 -5.10 -24.39
C PHE A 12 -19.04 -5.40 -24.97
N ASP A 13 -19.57 -6.58 -24.65
CA ASP A 13 -20.91 -7.00 -25.09
C ASP A 13 -22.00 -6.10 -24.46
N PRO A 14 -22.99 -5.61 -25.23
CA PRO A 14 -24.01 -4.68 -24.73
C PRO A 14 -24.82 -5.23 -23.55
N ALA A 15 -25.14 -6.52 -23.52
CA ALA A 15 -25.89 -7.11 -22.41
C ALA A 15 -25.04 -7.17 -21.13
N ARG A 16 -23.72 -7.39 -21.27
CA ARG A 16 -22.79 -7.32 -20.13
C ARG A 16 -22.61 -5.90 -19.62
N ILE A 17 -22.56 -4.91 -20.51
CA ILE A 17 -22.47 -3.50 -20.15
C ILE A 17 -23.69 -3.08 -19.34
N ASP A 18 -24.89 -3.41 -19.83
CA ASP A 18 -26.13 -3.05 -19.16
C ASP A 18 -26.25 -3.76 -17.79
N TRP A 19 -25.79 -5.02 -17.69
CA TRP A 19 -25.66 -5.73 -16.42
C TRP A 19 -24.67 -5.05 -15.46
N ALA A 20 -23.48 -4.67 -15.94
CA ALA A 20 -22.46 -4.02 -15.12
C ALA A 20 -22.88 -2.63 -14.65
N LEU A 21 -23.52 -1.84 -15.50
CA LEU A 21 -24.07 -0.53 -15.15
C LEU A 21 -25.19 -0.67 -14.10
N LYS A 22 -26.05 -1.68 -14.23
CA LYS A 22 -27.10 -1.98 -13.23
C LYS A 22 -26.51 -2.44 -11.90
N ALA A 23 -25.52 -3.35 -11.93
CA ALA A 23 -24.85 -3.86 -10.73
C ALA A 23 -24.06 -2.76 -9.98
N THR A 24 -23.48 -1.81 -10.72
CA THR A 24 -22.71 -0.69 -10.16
C THR A 24 -23.54 0.56 -9.91
N LYS A 25 -24.86 0.53 -10.16
CA LYS A 25 -25.78 1.67 -10.01
C LYS A 25 -25.29 2.94 -10.72
N ASN A 26 -24.74 2.78 -11.92
CA ASN A 26 -24.18 3.88 -12.72
C ASN A 26 -23.13 4.72 -11.96
N SER A 27 -22.30 4.10 -11.09
CA SER A 27 -21.28 4.79 -10.31
C SER A 27 -20.05 5.27 -11.12
N GLY A 28 -20.13 5.25 -12.45
CA GLY A 28 -19.09 5.68 -13.39
C GLY A 28 -18.44 4.52 -14.17
N LEU A 29 -17.65 4.88 -15.19
CA LEU A 29 -16.97 3.95 -16.10
C LEU A 29 -16.07 2.94 -15.40
N GLN A 30 -15.25 3.39 -14.45
CA GLN A 30 -14.20 2.56 -13.85
C GLN A 30 -14.78 1.43 -12.96
N PRO A 31 -15.76 1.68 -12.08
CA PRO A 31 -16.49 0.60 -11.39
C PRO A 31 -17.19 -0.38 -12.34
N ALA A 32 -17.76 0.10 -13.44
CA ALA A 32 -18.40 -0.76 -14.44
C ALA A 32 -17.38 -1.63 -15.18
N MET A 33 -16.19 -1.11 -15.48
CA MET A 33 -15.08 -1.88 -16.04
C MET A 33 -14.57 -2.95 -15.08
N ASP A 34 -14.35 -2.61 -13.81
CA ASP A 34 -13.88 -3.55 -12.80
C ASP A 34 -14.88 -4.70 -12.64
N HIS A 35 -16.19 -4.38 -12.62
CA HIS A 35 -17.25 -5.38 -12.57
C HIS A 35 -17.28 -6.28 -13.83
N LEU A 36 -17.09 -5.71 -15.02
CA LEU A 36 -17.01 -6.47 -16.27
C LEU A 36 -15.81 -7.41 -16.31
N LEU A 37 -14.65 -6.98 -15.80
CA LEU A 37 -13.43 -7.77 -15.76
C LEU A 37 -13.55 -8.93 -14.77
N GLU A 38 -14.00 -8.65 -13.54
CA GLU A 38 -14.17 -9.65 -12.48
C GLU A 38 -15.21 -10.72 -12.79
N ASN A 39 -16.13 -10.42 -13.70
CA ASN A 39 -17.22 -11.32 -14.06
C ASN A 39 -17.23 -11.69 -15.55
N SER A 40 -16.13 -11.45 -16.25
CA SER A 40 -15.96 -11.77 -17.67
C SER A 40 -16.10 -13.28 -17.97
N GLU A 41 -15.71 -14.12 -17.02
CA GLU A 41 -15.79 -15.59 -17.13
C GLU A 41 -17.09 -16.17 -16.56
N LYS A 42 -17.86 -15.37 -15.83
CA LYS A 42 -19.13 -15.83 -15.27
C LYS A 42 -20.21 -15.73 -16.35
N PRO A 43 -21.12 -16.73 -16.46
CA PRO A 43 -22.29 -16.56 -17.30
C PRO A 43 -23.01 -15.30 -16.83
N ILE A 44 -23.44 -14.46 -17.78
CA ILE A 44 -24.36 -13.37 -17.47
C ILE A 44 -25.51 -14.04 -16.75
N PRO A 45 -25.86 -13.64 -15.51
CA PRO A 45 -27.05 -14.16 -14.87
C PRO A 45 -28.18 -13.93 -15.86
N GLU A 46 -28.69 -15.03 -16.42
CA GLU A 46 -29.90 -15.00 -17.24
C GLU A 46 -30.89 -14.18 -16.43
N ALA A 47 -31.56 -13.22 -17.07
CA ALA A 47 -32.54 -12.38 -16.40
C ALA A 47 -33.71 -13.27 -15.90
N VAL A 48 -33.49 -14.03 -14.82
CA VAL A 48 -34.25 -13.77 -13.62
C VAL A 48 -34.06 -12.28 -13.39
N GLU A 49 -34.93 -11.51 -14.03
CA GLU A 49 -35.67 -10.48 -13.35
C GLU A 49 -35.57 -10.85 -11.88
N ALA A 50 -34.68 -10.16 -11.15
CA ALA A 50 -34.91 -10.08 -9.75
C ALA A 50 -36.35 -9.60 -9.73
N ASP A 51 -37.27 -10.47 -9.33
CA ASP A 51 -38.63 -10.12 -8.95
C ASP A 51 -38.53 -9.21 -7.70
N GLU A 52 -37.68 -8.20 -7.76
CA GLU A 52 -37.84 -6.85 -7.27
C GLU A 52 -38.91 -6.13 -8.09
N ASP A 53 -39.80 -6.84 -8.81
CA ASP A 53 -41.23 -6.54 -8.77
C ASP A 53 -41.70 -6.64 -7.31
N ASP A 54 -41.34 -5.53 -6.68
CA ASP A 54 -41.51 -5.02 -5.35
C ASP A 54 -42.53 -5.81 -4.51
N GLU A 55 -42.05 -6.39 -3.41
CA GLU A 55 -42.93 -6.57 -2.25
C GLU A 55 -43.74 -5.29 -1.97
N GLU A 56 -43.17 -4.12 -2.25
CA GLU A 56 -43.81 -2.81 -2.16
C GLU A 56 -44.93 -2.61 -3.20
N ALA A 57 -44.77 -3.02 -4.46
CA ALA A 57 -45.80 -2.93 -5.50
C ALA A 57 -46.88 -3.99 -5.30
N VAL A 58 -46.54 -5.19 -4.84
CA VAL A 58 -47.54 -6.20 -4.45
C VAL A 58 -48.29 -5.74 -3.18
N LYS A 59 -47.61 -5.13 -2.19
CA LYS A 59 -48.27 -4.48 -1.03
C LYS A 59 -49.13 -3.29 -1.46
N ALA A 60 -48.66 -2.48 -2.40
CA ALA A 60 -49.40 -1.33 -2.94
C ALA A 60 -50.63 -1.79 -3.71
N ASN A 61 -50.52 -2.88 -4.49
CA ASN A 61 -51.63 -3.52 -5.18
C ASN A 61 -52.63 -4.13 -4.20
N ILE A 62 -52.18 -4.82 -3.14
CA ILE A 62 -53.06 -5.31 -2.07
C ILE A 62 -53.77 -4.14 -1.37
N LYS A 63 -53.05 -3.07 -1.04
CA LYS A 63 -53.60 -1.87 -0.39
C LYS A 63 -54.61 -1.15 -1.29
N LYS A 64 -54.36 -1.08 -2.59
CA LYS A 64 -55.24 -0.47 -3.60
C LYS A 64 -56.53 -1.27 -3.82
N ILE A 65 -56.43 -2.61 -3.76
CA ILE A 65 -57.61 -3.49 -3.83
C ILE A 65 -58.41 -3.42 -2.51
N GLU A 66 -57.76 -3.31 -1.35
CA GLU A 66 -58.43 -3.19 -0.04
C GLU A 66 -59.08 -1.84 0.20
N SER A 67 -58.52 -0.74 -0.31
CA SER A 67 -59.08 0.60 -0.11
C SER A 67 -60.31 0.89 -0.97
N GLY A 68 -60.81 -0.10 -1.73
CA GLY A 68 -61.90 0.10 -2.69
C GLY A 68 -61.54 1.07 -3.83
N ALA A 69 -60.27 1.49 -3.93
CA ALA A 69 -59.74 2.34 -4.99
C ALA A 69 -59.31 1.49 -6.21
N VAL A 70 -60.07 0.41 -6.45
CA VAL A 70 -60.23 -0.09 -7.81
C VAL A 70 -61.10 0.94 -8.48
N ASP A 71 -60.54 1.63 -9.47
CA ASP A 71 -61.23 2.72 -10.13
C ASP A 71 -62.49 2.18 -10.79
N ASP A 72 -63.64 2.43 -10.15
CA ASP A 72 -64.97 2.13 -10.68
C ASP A 72 -65.31 3.10 -11.82
N SER A 73 -64.43 4.06 -12.15
CA SER A 73 -64.57 4.92 -13.33
C SER A 73 -64.16 4.24 -14.65
N ASP A 74 -63.60 3.01 -14.60
CA ASP A 74 -63.46 2.13 -15.77
C ASP A 74 -64.76 1.35 -16.09
N LEU A 75 -65.88 1.65 -15.41
CA LEU A 75 -67.20 1.07 -15.70
C LEU A 75 -67.96 1.73 -16.87
N VAL A 76 -67.30 2.57 -17.68
CA VAL A 76 -67.80 2.86 -19.03
C VAL A 76 -67.26 1.80 -19.97
N ALA A 77 -68.01 0.70 -20.04
CA ALA A 77 -67.73 -0.48 -20.86
C ALA A 77 -67.43 -0.12 -22.34
N ARG A 78 -66.13 -0.06 -22.66
CA ARG A 78 -65.60 -0.30 -24.02
C ARG A 78 -64.48 -1.32 -23.86
N SER A 79 -64.82 -2.60 -23.85
CA SER A 79 -63.82 -3.66 -23.81
C SER A 79 -63.04 -3.67 -25.13
N ILE A 80 -61.73 -3.83 -25.08
CA ILE A 80 -60.87 -3.78 -26.27
C ILE A 80 -60.38 -5.20 -26.54
N LYS A 81 -60.77 -5.81 -27.66
CA LYS A 81 -60.33 -7.16 -28.05
C LYS A 81 -59.19 -7.08 -29.04
N CYS A 82 -58.15 -7.88 -28.86
CA CYS A 82 -57.12 -8.06 -29.88
C CYS A 82 -57.64 -8.97 -30.99
N SER A 83 -57.62 -8.53 -32.24
CA SER A 83 -58.12 -9.30 -33.39
C SER A 83 -57.19 -10.46 -33.75
N GLU A 84 -55.92 -10.42 -33.34
CA GLU A 84 -54.92 -11.43 -33.66
C GLU A 84 -54.94 -12.62 -32.69
N CYS A 85 -55.25 -12.37 -31.41
CA CYS A 85 -55.28 -13.41 -30.38
C CYS A 85 -56.60 -13.59 -29.64
N GLY A 86 -57.61 -12.75 -29.93
CA GLY A 86 -58.94 -12.83 -29.34
C GLY A 86 -59.03 -12.47 -27.86
N LYS A 87 -57.94 -11.98 -27.24
CA LYS A 87 -57.94 -11.60 -25.81
C LYS A 87 -58.66 -10.27 -25.64
N VAL A 88 -59.57 -10.22 -24.66
CA VAL A 88 -60.36 -9.04 -24.32
C VAL A 88 -59.74 -8.34 -23.11
N PHE A 89 -59.44 -7.07 -23.26
CA PHE A 89 -58.83 -6.22 -22.25
C PHE A 89 -59.87 -5.26 -21.66
N ARG A 90 -59.72 -5.00 -20.37
CA ARG A 90 -60.65 -4.19 -19.58
C ARG A 90 -60.32 -2.69 -19.62
N SER A 91 -59.09 -2.33 -19.99
CA SER A 91 -58.63 -0.94 -20.14
C SER A 91 -57.61 -0.83 -21.27
N THR A 92 -57.43 0.39 -21.81
CA THR A 92 -56.45 0.72 -22.85
C THR A 92 -55.02 0.40 -22.42
N ALA A 93 -54.66 0.72 -21.16
CA ALA A 93 -53.33 0.44 -20.62
C ALA A 93 -53.00 -1.07 -20.59
N ASN A 94 -53.99 -1.95 -20.38
CA ASN A 94 -53.78 -3.39 -20.45
C ASN A 94 -53.66 -3.90 -21.90
N ALA A 95 -54.27 -3.21 -22.87
CA ALA A 95 -54.11 -3.51 -24.29
C ALA A 95 -52.72 -3.09 -24.80
N GLU A 96 -52.22 -1.93 -24.37
CA GLU A 96 -50.86 -1.45 -24.69
C GLU A 96 -49.78 -2.40 -24.15
N LEU A 97 -49.90 -2.85 -22.90
CA LEU A 97 -48.98 -3.85 -22.33
C LEU A 97 -49.01 -5.19 -23.09
N HIS A 98 -50.16 -5.54 -23.67
CA HIS A 98 -50.28 -6.72 -24.52
C HIS A 98 -49.63 -6.50 -25.89
N ALA A 99 -49.77 -5.30 -26.47
CA ALA A 99 -49.09 -4.93 -27.71
C ALA A 99 -47.57 -5.00 -27.52
N GLU A 100 -47.02 -4.46 -26.44
CA GLU A 100 -45.58 -4.49 -26.16
C GLU A 100 -45.04 -5.90 -25.94
N LYS A 101 -45.81 -6.76 -25.26
CA LYS A 101 -45.34 -8.10 -24.87
C LYS A 101 -45.54 -9.18 -25.93
N SER A 102 -46.55 -9.00 -26.80
CA SER A 102 -46.85 -9.98 -27.87
C SER A 102 -46.76 -9.44 -29.28
N GLY A 103 -46.54 -8.14 -29.48
CA GLY A 103 -46.40 -7.51 -30.80
C GLY A 103 -47.70 -7.50 -31.61
N HIS A 104 -48.85 -7.59 -30.95
CA HIS A 104 -50.15 -7.53 -31.61
C HIS A 104 -50.72 -6.11 -31.54
N ASP A 105 -50.93 -5.50 -32.69
CA ASP A 105 -51.27 -4.07 -32.78
C ASP A 105 -52.74 -3.85 -33.22
N GLN A 106 -53.42 -4.90 -33.66
CA GLN A 106 -54.79 -4.81 -34.14
C GLN A 106 -55.80 -5.04 -33.00
N PHE A 107 -56.38 -3.94 -32.51
CA PHE A 107 -57.40 -3.95 -31.47
C PHE A 107 -58.76 -3.45 -31.99
N GLU A 108 -59.82 -4.20 -31.70
CA GLU A 108 -61.20 -3.87 -32.01
C GLU A 108 -61.95 -3.51 -30.71
N GLU A 109 -62.75 -2.45 -30.73
CA GLU A 109 -63.66 -2.12 -29.62
C GLU A 109 -64.81 -3.14 -29.59
N SER A 110 -64.82 -4.06 -28.62
CA SER A 110 -65.94 -5.00 -28.39
C SER A 110 -66.89 -4.43 -27.34
N THR A 111 -68.19 -4.51 -27.60
CA THR A 111 -69.25 -4.08 -26.67
C THR A 111 -69.59 -5.13 -25.62
N ASP A 112 -68.73 -6.13 -25.42
CA ASP A 112 -68.95 -7.19 -24.44
C ASP A 112 -68.66 -6.64 -23.03
N GLU A 113 -69.73 -6.40 -22.28
CA GLU A 113 -69.67 -6.01 -20.87
C GLU A 113 -68.97 -7.12 -20.06
N ILE A 114 -67.68 -6.94 -19.78
CA ILE A 114 -66.95 -7.86 -18.91
C ILE A 114 -67.57 -7.73 -17.51
N LYS A 115 -68.35 -8.75 -17.09
CA LYS A 115 -68.89 -8.82 -15.74
C LYS A 115 -67.78 -8.51 -14.71
N PRO A 116 -67.98 -7.54 -13.81
CA PRO A 116 -67.00 -7.25 -12.77
C PRO A 116 -66.76 -8.52 -11.96
N LEU A 117 -65.48 -8.82 -11.66
CA LEU A 117 -65.12 -9.95 -10.79
C LEU A 117 -66.03 -9.92 -9.56
N THR A 118 -66.63 -11.07 -9.26
CA THR A 118 -67.46 -11.21 -8.06
C THR A 118 -66.61 -10.91 -6.83
N GLU A 119 -67.23 -10.37 -5.77
CA GLU A 119 -66.48 -10.03 -4.54
C GLU A 119 -65.73 -11.23 -3.95
N GLU A 120 -66.22 -12.44 -4.21
CA GLU A 120 -65.60 -13.70 -3.80
C GLU A 120 -64.29 -13.99 -4.55
N GLU A 121 -64.23 -13.74 -5.86
CA GLU A 121 -63.01 -13.93 -6.66
C GLU A 121 -61.93 -12.89 -6.32
N LYS A 122 -62.33 -11.65 -5.99
CA LYS A 122 -61.39 -10.61 -5.51
C LYS A 122 -60.79 -10.99 -4.16
N LYS A 123 -61.61 -11.50 -3.23
CA LYS A 123 -61.15 -12.00 -1.92
C LYS A 123 -60.22 -13.21 -2.06
N ALA A 124 -60.52 -14.13 -2.96
CA ALA A 124 -59.67 -15.29 -3.24
C ALA A 124 -58.30 -14.88 -3.81
N LYS A 125 -58.27 -13.96 -4.79
CA LYS A 125 -57.01 -13.43 -5.36
C LYS A 125 -56.17 -12.68 -4.32
N LEU A 126 -56.80 -11.91 -3.42
CA LEU A 126 -56.10 -11.25 -2.32
C LEU A 126 -55.49 -12.25 -1.32
N ALA A 127 -56.22 -13.32 -0.99
CA ALA A 127 -55.70 -14.37 -0.12
C ALA A 127 -54.49 -15.08 -0.76
N GLU A 128 -54.58 -15.42 -2.04
CA GLU A 128 -53.50 -16.04 -2.80
C GLU A 128 -52.25 -15.15 -2.88
N LEU A 129 -52.42 -13.84 -3.15
CA LEU A 129 -51.31 -12.88 -3.18
C LEU A 129 -50.64 -12.71 -1.82
N ARG A 130 -51.41 -12.73 -0.72
CA ARG A 130 -50.88 -12.69 0.65
C ARG A 130 -50.12 -13.96 1.02
N GLU A 131 -50.63 -15.12 0.62
CA GLU A 131 -49.97 -16.40 0.84
C GLU A 131 -48.64 -16.46 0.07
N LYS A 132 -48.63 -16.04 -1.20
CA LYS A 132 -47.40 -15.93 -2.02
C LYS A 132 -46.37 -14.98 -1.39
N LEU A 133 -46.79 -13.82 -0.89
CA LEU A 133 -45.89 -12.90 -0.15
C LEU A 133 -45.37 -13.53 1.14
N ALA A 134 -46.21 -14.22 1.91
CA ALA A 134 -45.79 -14.87 3.14
C ALA A 134 -44.75 -15.98 2.87
N ILE A 135 -44.95 -16.76 1.81
CA ILE A 135 -43.98 -17.78 1.35
C ILE A 135 -42.67 -17.12 0.92
N LYS A 136 -42.72 -16.03 0.13
CA LYS A 136 -41.53 -15.29 -0.32
C LYS A 136 -40.75 -14.71 0.87
N ARG A 137 -41.43 -14.09 1.85
CA ARG A 137 -40.78 -13.61 3.09
C ARG A 137 -40.18 -14.74 3.91
N ALA A 138 -40.88 -15.86 4.04
CA ALA A 138 -40.37 -17.01 4.80
C ALA A 138 -39.16 -17.66 4.12
N ALA A 139 -39.11 -17.66 2.78
CA ALA A 139 -37.95 -18.11 2.02
C ALA A 139 -36.77 -17.12 2.19
N GLN A 140 -37.03 -15.82 2.00
CA GLN A 140 -36.02 -14.77 2.15
C GLN A 140 -35.40 -14.78 3.55
N ALA A 141 -36.24 -14.84 4.61
CA ALA A 141 -35.75 -14.88 5.99
C ALA A 141 -34.84 -16.08 6.29
N LYS A 142 -35.04 -17.23 5.61
CA LYS A 142 -34.16 -18.40 5.74
C LYS A 142 -32.81 -18.20 5.03
N VAL A 143 -32.80 -17.49 3.90
CA VAL A 143 -31.57 -17.13 3.17
C VAL A 143 -30.79 -16.11 3.98
N ASP A 144 -31.44 -15.01 4.39
CA ASP A 144 -30.82 -13.95 5.21
C ASP A 144 -30.27 -14.50 6.53
N ALA A 145 -30.97 -15.44 7.18
CA ALA A 145 -30.48 -16.10 8.39
C ALA A 145 -29.25 -16.97 8.17
N LYS A 146 -29.11 -17.61 6.99
CA LYS A 146 -27.90 -18.37 6.63
C LYS A 146 -26.76 -17.44 6.29
N ASP A 147 -27.02 -16.38 5.54
CA ASP A 147 -26.02 -15.40 5.13
C ASP A 147 -25.47 -14.63 6.33
N ASN A 148 -26.34 -14.25 7.27
CA ASN A 148 -25.91 -13.62 8.52
C ASN A 148 -25.02 -14.55 9.36
N LYS A 149 -25.36 -15.84 9.46
CA LYS A 149 -24.51 -16.84 10.15
C LYS A 149 -23.17 -17.03 9.43
N ALA A 150 -23.17 -17.07 8.10
CA ALA A 150 -21.95 -17.21 7.29
C ALA A 150 -21.04 -15.98 7.43
N ASN A 151 -21.60 -14.77 7.36
CA ASN A 151 -20.87 -13.52 7.55
C ASN A 151 -20.29 -13.39 8.96
N GLU A 152 -21.05 -13.79 9.98
CA GLU A 152 -20.55 -13.78 11.36
C GLU A 152 -19.43 -14.82 11.57
N ALA A 153 -19.55 -16.01 10.96
CA ALA A 153 -18.49 -17.02 10.97
C ALA A 153 -17.24 -16.55 10.24
N LEU A 154 -17.38 -15.87 9.10
CA LEU A 154 -16.26 -15.28 8.35
C LEU A 154 -15.56 -14.20 9.17
N ARG A 155 -16.31 -13.31 9.84
CA ARG A 155 -15.74 -12.28 10.72
C ARG A 155 -14.94 -12.89 11.87
N ARG A 156 -15.46 -13.96 12.51
CA ARG A 156 -14.74 -14.68 13.56
C ARG A 156 -13.47 -15.34 13.05
N LYS A 157 -13.54 -16.02 11.90
CA LYS A 157 -12.36 -16.64 11.27
C LYS A 157 -11.31 -15.61 10.87
N ALA A 158 -11.70 -14.51 10.23
CA ALA A 158 -10.79 -13.43 9.88
C ALA A 158 -10.05 -12.87 11.11
N GLY A 159 -10.77 -12.65 12.22
CA GLY A 159 -10.13 -12.21 13.47
C GLY A 159 -9.15 -13.24 14.06
N GLN A 160 -9.44 -14.53 13.96
CA GLN A 160 -8.54 -15.61 14.39
C GLN A 160 -7.34 -15.76 13.46
N ASP A 161 -7.55 -15.69 12.15
CA ASP A 161 -6.51 -15.79 11.14
C ASP A 161 -5.55 -14.60 11.23
N ASP A 162 -6.04 -13.38 11.44
CA ASP A 162 -5.20 -12.20 11.67
C ASP A 162 -4.33 -12.34 12.93
N GLY A 163 -4.87 -12.92 14.00
CA GLY A 163 -4.12 -13.24 15.22
C GLY A 163 -3.02 -14.26 14.93
N ARG A 164 -3.35 -15.36 14.26
CA ARG A 164 -2.40 -16.42 13.89
C ARG A 164 -1.32 -15.91 12.94
N ILE A 165 -1.67 -15.11 11.94
CA ILE A 165 -0.73 -14.52 10.98
C ILE A 165 0.28 -13.61 11.69
N LYS A 166 -0.18 -12.77 12.64
CA LYS A 166 0.71 -11.92 13.43
C LYS A 166 1.66 -12.73 14.31
N GLU A 167 1.15 -13.76 14.99
CA GLU A 167 1.98 -14.64 15.82
C GLU A 167 3.01 -15.41 14.97
N GLU A 168 2.61 -15.95 13.82
CA GLU A 168 3.50 -16.64 12.89
C GLU A 168 4.56 -15.69 12.29
N MET A 169 4.19 -14.46 11.95
CA MET A 169 5.12 -13.44 11.46
C MET A 169 6.17 -13.09 12.53
N GLN A 170 5.74 -12.86 13.77
CA GLN A 170 6.64 -12.58 14.90
C GLN A 170 7.54 -13.77 15.21
N ALA A 171 7.00 -14.99 15.21
CA ALA A 171 7.77 -16.20 15.41
C ALA A 171 8.83 -16.40 14.31
N LYS A 172 8.47 -16.16 13.05
CA LYS A 172 9.39 -16.26 11.91
C LYS A 172 10.48 -15.19 11.95
N GLU A 173 10.14 -13.97 12.36
CA GLU A 173 11.13 -12.90 12.56
C GLU A 173 12.11 -13.25 13.68
N LEU A 174 11.61 -13.74 14.82
CA LEU A 174 12.46 -14.16 15.94
C LEU A 174 13.37 -15.33 15.55
N GLN A 175 12.85 -16.31 14.80
CA GLN A 175 13.65 -17.42 14.27
C GLN A 175 14.75 -16.91 13.33
N LYS A 176 14.43 -16.00 12.40
CA LYS A 176 15.41 -15.42 11.48
C LYS A 176 16.49 -14.62 12.22
N GLN A 177 16.11 -13.84 13.24
CA GLN A 177 17.07 -13.12 14.07
C GLN A 177 17.96 -14.07 14.88
N ALA A 178 17.40 -15.18 15.39
CA ALA A 178 18.17 -16.19 16.11
C ALA A 178 19.15 -16.93 15.18
N GLU A 179 18.73 -17.26 13.95
CA GLU A 179 19.58 -17.86 12.93
C GLU A 179 20.69 -16.90 12.48
N GLN A 180 20.37 -15.64 12.21
CA GLN A 180 21.36 -14.60 11.89
C GLN A 180 22.39 -14.45 13.00
N LYS A 181 21.97 -14.34 14.26
CA LYS A 181 22.90 -14.28 15.40
C LYS A 181 23.76 -15.53 15.53
N ARG A 182 23.24 -16.72 15.21
CA ARG A 182 24.04 -17.97 15.20
C ARG A 182 25.05 -17.97 14.06
N ARG A 183 24.64 -17.51 12.87
CA ARG A 183 25.50 -17.40 11.69
C ARG A 183 26.60 -16.38 11.90
N GLU A 184 26.28 -15.18 12.40
CA GLU A 184 27.26 -14.14 12.76
C GLU A 184 28.27 -14.65 13.78
N LYS A 185 27.82 -15.34 14.84
CA LYS A 185 28.74 -15.97 15.81
C LYS A 185 29.66 -17.01 15.19
N LEU A 186 29.20 -17.76 14.19
CA LEU A 186 30.01 -18.77 13.50
C LEU A 186 31.01 -18.10 12.56
N GLU A 187 30.57 -17.11 11.77
CA GLU A 187 31.44 -16.34 10.88
C GLU A 187 32.49 -15.56 11.67
N ASP A 188 32.15 -14.97 12.82
CA ASP A 188 33.11 -14.30 13.72
C ASP A 188 34.15 -15.27 14.28
N GLN A 189 33.73 -16.47 14.68
CA GLN A 189 34.64 -17.51 15.13
C GLN A 189 35.55 -17.98 13.99
N ARG A 190 34.99 -18.14 12.79
CA ARG A 190 35.73 -18.52 11.59
C ARG A 190 36.74 -17.44 11.17
N ALA A 191 36.35 -16.17 11.22
CA ALA A 191 37.21 -15.03 10.93
C ALA A 191 38.36 -14.93 11.94
N LYS A 192 38.07 -15.08 13.24
CA LYS A 192 39.11 -15.14 14.29
C LYS A 192 40.05 -16.31 14.09
N ALA A 193 39.54 -17.49 13.74
CA ALA A 193 40.36 -18.66 13.44
C ALA A 193 41.23 -18.45 12.20
N ALA A 194 40.69 -17.82 11.15
CA ALA A 194 41.43 -17.50 9.92
C ALA A 194 42.56 -16.49 10.17
N ILE A 195 42.29 -15.42 10.94
CA ILE A 195 43.31 -14.44 11.33
C ILE A 195 44.39 -15.11 12.17
N LYS A 196 44.01 -15.95 13.14
CA LYS A 196 44.96 -16.69 13.96
C LYS A 196 45.85 -17.62 13.12
N ALA A 197 45.26 -18.33 12.15
CA ALA A 197 45.99 -19.19 11.23
C ALA A 197 46.95 -18.39 10.31
N GLN A 198 46.55 -17.21 9.85
CA GLN A 198 47.42 -16.31 9.08
C GLN A 198 48.61 -15.81 9.92
N ILE A 199 48.38 -15.44 11.19
CA ILE A 199 49.46 -15.03 12.10
C ILE A 199 50.41 -16.20 12.38
N GLU A 200 49.89 -17.41 12.55
CA GLU A 200 50.71 -18.60 12.76
C GLU A 200 51.54 -18.95 11.52
N ALA A 201 50.96 -18.83 10.32
CA ALA A 201 51.66 -19.01 9.05
C ALA A 201 52.77 -17.96 8.86
N ASP A 202 52.49 -16.66 9.07
CA ASP A 202 53.48 -15.58 8.98
C ASP A 202 54.61 -15.75 10.02
N LYS A 203 54.26 -16.18 11.24
CA LYS A 203 55.25 -16.46 12.28
C LYS A 203 56.14 -17.65 11.92
N ARG A 204 55.56 -18.70 11.34
CA ARG A 204 56.29 -19.89 10.87
C ARG A 204 57.19 -19.54 9.69
N GLU A 205 56.70 -18.79 8.71
CA GLU A 205 57.51 -18.34 7.56
C GLU A 205 58.68 -17.46 8.01
N ARG A 206 58.44 -16.52 8.93
CA ARG A 206 59.50 -15.68 9.52
C ARG A 206 60.53 -16.53 10.27
N ALA A 207 60.08 -17.54 11.03
CA ALA A 207 60.97 -18.45 11.73
C ALA A 207 61.79 -19.33 10.78
N GLU A 208 61.18 -19.87 9.73
CA GLU A 208 61.85 -20.67 8.69
C GLU A 208 62.87 -19.81 7.91
N LYS A 209 62.51 -18.57 7.57
CA LYS A 209 63.43 -17.62 6.91
C LYS A 209 64.61 -17.24 7.81
N ALA A 210 64.36 -16.96 9.09
CA ALA A 210 65.42 -16.67 10.06
C ALA A 210 66.31 -17.89 10.33
N ALA A 211 65.74 -19.09 10.41
CA ALA A 211 66.50 -20.33 10.54
C ALA A 211 67.37 -20.60 9.31
N ARG A 212 66.83 -20.36 8.10
CA ARG A 212 67.56 -20.47 6.83
C ARG A 212 68.70 -19.44 6.76
N GLU A 213 68.47 -18.19 7.15
CA GLU A 213 69.52 -17.16 7.18
C GLU A 213 70.60 -17.48 8.23
N LYS A 214 70.21 -17.98 9.40
CA LYS A 214 71.16 -18.42 10.44
C LYS A 214 71.99 -19.61 9.97
N ALA A 215 71.40 -20.58 9.27
CA ALA A 215 72.12 -21.70 8.67
C ALA A 215 73.10 -21.24 7.59
N LEU A 216 72.70 -20.30 6.73
CA LEU A 216 73.58 -19.70 5.71
C LEU A 216 74.74 -18.91 6.34
N ARG A 217 74.48 -18.14 7.40
CA ARG A 217 75.50 -17.37 8.12
C ARG A 217 76.42 -18.24 8.98
N ALA A 218 75.94 -19.34 9.54
CA ALA A 218 76.78 -20.32 10.23
C ALA A 218 77.69 -21.12 9.27
N GLY A 219 77.38 -21.13 7.96
CA GLY A 219 78.23 -21.70 6.91
C GLY A 219 79.31 -20.74 6.36
N THR A 220 79.33 -19.47 6.76
CA THR A 220 80.32 -18.48 6.28
C THR A 220 80.79 -17.59 7.43
N GLY A 221 81.92 -17.94 8.03
CA GLY A 221 82.60 -17.11 9.01
C GLY A 221 83.27 -15.91 8.36
N THR A 222 82.84 -14.69 8.70
CA THR A 222 83.68 -13.52 9.02
C THR A 222 82.79 -12.31 9.38
N GLN A 223 83.42 -11.40 10.12
CA GLN A 223 82.88 -10.34 10.97
C GLN A 223 82.34 -9.12 10.20
N THR A 224 81.50 -8.29 10.85
CA THR A 224 81.63 -6.81 11.02
C THR A 224 80.35 -6.25 11.68
N PRO A 225 80.41 -5.30 12.65
CA PRO A 225 79.24 -4.73 13.33
C PRO A 225 78.57 -3.61 12.50
N PRO A 226 77.22 -3.50 12.46
CA PRO A 226 76.57 -2.34 11.87
C PRO A 226 76.41 -1.19 12.88
N ALA A 227 76.65 0.02 12.38
CA ALA A 227 76.47 1.30 13.07
C ALA A 227 74.97 1.58 13.40
N PRO A 228 74.67 2.31 14.49
CA PRO A 228 73.30 2.56 14.90
C PRO A 228 72.65 3.64 14.02
N VAL A 229 71.56 3.27 13.33
CA VAL A 229 70.65 4.25 12.74
C VAL A 229 69.76 4.83 13.84
N ALA A 230 69.81 6.14 13.96
CA ALA A 230 69.08 6.91 14.96
C ALA A 230 67.56 6.76 14.77
N VAL A 231 66.89 6.37 15.85
CA VAL A 231 65.43 6.38 15.96
C VAL A 231 65.02 7.84 16.24
N ALA A 232 64.34 8.47 15.28
CA ALA A 232 63.78 9.80 15.48
C ALA A 232 62.68 9.74 16.56
N LYS A 233 62.95 10.36 17.71
CA LYS A 233 61.92 10.80 18.65
C LYS A 233 61.17 11.99 18.03
N PRO A 234 59.85 12.14 18.26
CA PRO A 234 59.11 13.29 17.79
C PRO A 234 59.55 14.53 18.57
N THR A 235 60.05 15.54 17.86
CA THR A 235 60.35 16.86 18.42
C THR A 235 59.06 17.62 18.65
N ALA A 236 58.72 17.81 19.92
CA ALA A 236 57.87 18.92 20.36
C ALA A 236 58.60 20.24 20.07
N GLY A 237 57.86 21.25 19.59
CA GLY A 237 58.32 22.63 19.52
C GLY A 237 58.41 23.23 18.11
N ILE A 238 57.30 23.23 17.36
CA ILE A 238 57.07 24.24 16.31
C ILE A 238 56.03 25.21 16.89
N SER A 239 56.32 26.50 16.85
CA SER A 239 55.38 27.54 17.27
C SER A 239 54.03 27.33 16.59
N SER A 240 52.96 27.41 17.38
CA SER A 240 51.57 27.11 17.01
C SER A 240 51.10 27.70 15.68
N SER A 241 51.72 28.80 15.23
CA SER A 241 51.30 29.62 14.09
C SER A 241 51.75 29.14 12.70
N ASP A 242 52.71 28.22 12.57
CA ASP A 242 53.31 27.84 11.26
C ASP A 242 53.27 26.34 10.92
N ASN A 243 52.38 25.57 11.55
CA ASN A 243 52.17 24.20 11.10
C ASN A 243 51.45 24.21 9.72
N PRO A 244 51.92 23.44 8.72
CA PRO A 244 51.29 23.40 7.39
C PRO A 244 49.95 22.66 7.38
N GLN A 245 49.66 21.91 8.45
CA GLN A 245 48.41 21.18 8.64
C GLN A 245 47.77 21.54 9.97
N THR A 246 46.45 21.63 9.95
CA THR A 246 45.57 21.88 11.08
C THR A 246 44.67 20.67 11.33
N ARG A 247 44.72 20.11 12.53
CA ARG A 247 43.81 19.02 12.94
C ARG A 247 42.54 19.60 13.56
N LEU A 248 41.41 19.44 12.89
CA LEU A 248 40.11 19.91 13.38
C LEU A 248 39.30 18.75 13.94
N GLN A 249 38.72 18.95 15.12
CA GLN A 249 37.68 18.09 15.68
C GLN A 249 36.37 18.87 15.74
N VAL A 250 35.40 18.47 14.90
CA VAL A 250 34.09 19.10 14.82
C VAL A 250 33.06 18.28 15.61
N ARG A 251 32.40 18.94 16.57
CA ARG A 251 31.32 18.38 17.38
C ARG A 251 29.99 18.89 16.83
N LEU A 252 29.12 17.97 16.45
CA LEU A 252 27.81 18.26 15.85
C LEU A 252 26.79 18.57 16.97
N SER A 253 25.99 19.63 16.83
CA SER A 253 24.94 20.06 17.78
C SER A 253 23.80 19.03 17.92
N VAL A 254 23.48 18.33 16.83
CA VAL A 254 22.46 17.26 16.75
C VAL A 254 22.86 16.01 17.56
N GLY A 255 24.08 15.96 18.11
CA GLY A 255 24.63 14.80 18.80
C GLY A 255 25.18 13.76 17.81
N GLY A 256 26.30 13.13 18.16
CA GLY A 256 27.00 12.18 17.29
C GLY A 256 28.48 12.01 17.68
N GLN A 257 29.19 11.12 16.98
CA GLN A 257 30.64 11.00 17.15
C GLN A 257 31.34 12.25 16.61
N PRO A 258 32.33 12.82 17.34
CA PRO A 258 33.08 13.97 16.85
C PRO A 258 33.83 13.64 15.56
N LEU A 259 33.57 14.42 14.51
CA LEU A 259 34.25 14.27 13.23
C LEU A 259 35.66 14.85 13.35
N THR A 260 36.69 14.09 12.95
CA THR A 260 38.08 14.57 13.03
C THR A 260 38.74 14.47 11.66
N LYS A 261 39.28 15.58 11.16
CA LYS A 261 40.02 15.62 9.89
C LYS A 261 41.16 16.64 9.94
N SER A 262 42.25 16.34 9.25
CA SER A 262 43.37 17.25 9.04
C SER A 262 43.18 18.03 7.74
N PHE A 263 43.25 19.35 7.82
CA PHE A 263 43.17 20.26 6.68
C PHE A 263 44.49 21.03 6.51
N PRO A 264 44.88 21.43 5.29
CA PRO A 264 45.93 22.42 5.08
C PRO A 264 45.60 23.74 5.79
N SER A 265 46.60 24.43 6.32
CA SER A 265 46.40 25.68 7.07
C SER A 265 45.87 26.85 6.22
N ASP A 266 46.01 26.75 4.90
CA ASP A 266 45.53 27.73 3.91
C ASP A 266 44.06 27.50 3.52
N ASN A 267 43.43 26.40 3.95
CA ASN A 267 42.02 26.16 3.68
C ASN A 267 41.14 27.15 4.44
N THR A 268 39.94 27.38 3.91
CA THR A 268 38.94 28.26 4.53
C THR A 268 38.01 27.47 5.44
N LEU A 269 37.29 28.16 6.33
CA LEU A 269 36.25 27.53 7.14
C LEU A 269 35.04 27.07 6.29
N ILE A 270 34.85 27.62 5.09
CA ILE A 270 33.81 27.16 4.14
C ILE A 270 34.11 25.73 3.69
N ASP A 271 35.36 25.40 3.37
CA ASP A 271 35.76 24.04 2.98
C ASP A 271 35.50 23.02 4.10
N VAL A 272 35.59 23.46 5.36
CA VAL A 272 35.25 22.66 6.54
C VAL A 272 33.73 22.48 6.66
N ALA A 273 32.94 23.51 6.34
CA ALA A 273 31.48 23.42 6.29
C ALA A 273 30.99 22.46 5.20
N GLU A 274 31.59 22.50 4.01
CA GLU A 274 31.31 21.54 2.92
C GLU A 274 31.63 20.11 3.34
N TRP A 275 32.77 19.90 4.01
CA TRP A 275 33.10 18.57 4.52
C TRP A 275 32.11 18.09 5.59
N VAL A 276 31.72 18.95 6.53
CA VAL A 276 30.72 18.61 7.56
C VAL A 276 29.36 18.27 6.92
N ALA A 277 28.94 19.03 5.90
CA ALA A 277 27.71 18.76 5.15
C ALA A 277 27.79 17.46 4.34
N SER A 278 28.98 17.09 3.83
CA SER A 278 29.17 15.81 3.12
C SER A 278 29.09 14.58 4.04
N GLU A 279 29.50 14.74 5.29
CA GLU A 279 29.53 13.63 6.26
C GLU A 279 28.20 13.50 7.02
N ASN A 280 27.45 14.60 7.14
CA ASN A 280 26.19 14.62 7.86
C ASN A 280 25.12 15.44 7.12
N LEU A 281 24.15 14.73 6.52
CA LEU A 281 23.05 15.32 5.74
C LEU A 281 22.14 16.28 6.54
N ALA A 282 22.25 16.33 7.86
CA ALA A 282 21.48 17.27 8.69
C ALA A 282 22.03 18.71 8.64
N TYR A 283 23.23 18.91 8.07
CA TYR A 283 23.90 20.20 8.02
C TYR A 283 24.01 20.71 6.58
N ASN A 284 23.67 21.97 6.37
CA ASN A 284 23.82 22.64 5.08
C ASN A 284 24.89 23.72 5.17
N VAL A 285 25.71 23.85 4.12
CA VAL A 285 26.84 24.79 4.05
C VAL A 285 26.40 26.23 4.34
N ASP A 286 25.18 26.62 3.96
CA ASP A 286 24.67 27.98 4.17
C ASP A 286 24.10 28.25 5.57
N THR A 287 23.76 27.21 6.33
CA THR A 287 23.14 27.35 7.66
C THR A 287 24.06 26.94 8.82
N VAL A 288 25.17 26.25 8.53
CA VAL A 288 26.13 25.81 9.55
C VAL A 288 26.86 27.00 10.15
N THR A 289 26.83 27.06 11.48
CA THR A 289 27.61 28.02 12.26
C THR A 289 28.66 27.30 13.10
N PHE A 290 29.89 27.82 13.13
CA PHE A 290 30.97 27.25 13.94
C PHE A 290 31.21 28.09 15.19
N ALA A 291 31.41 27.44 16.32
CA ALA A 291 31.85 28.06 17.56
C ALA A 291 33.02 27.31 18.20
N SER A 292 34.07 28.02 18.62
CA SER A 292 35.15 27.43 19.42
C SER A 292 34.77 27.37 20.89
N THR A 293 35.25 26.34 21.60
CA THR A 293 35.00 26.20 23.05
C THR A 293 35.95 27.05 23.89
N PHE A 294 37.17 27.30 23.42
CA PHE A 294 38.19 28.08 24.14
C PHE A 294 39.24 28.68 23.19
N PRO A 295 39.44 30.01 23.17
CA PRO A 295 38.53 31.04 23.69
C PRO A 295 37.17 30.95 22.99
N ARG A 296 36.07 31.21 23.70
CA ARG A 296 34.72 31.11 23.13
C ARG A 296 34.54 32.18 22.05
N LYS A 297 34.57 31.78 20.79
CA LYS A 297 34.37 32.66 19.63
C LYS A 297 33.37 31.99 18.69
N THR A 298 32.32 32.72 18.32
CA THR A 298 31.40 32.34 17.25
C THR A 298 31.92 32.92 15.95
N TYR A 299 32.14 32.07 14.94
CA TYR A 299 32.63 32.50 13.63
C TYR A 299 31.47 33.02 12.79
N THR A 300 31.54 34.29 12.40
CA THR A 300 30.56 34.92 11.51
C THR A 300 30.86 34.60 10.05
N ARG A 301 29.96 34.95 9.12
CA ARG A 301 30.14 34.69 7.68
C ARG A 301 31.39 35.36 7.08
N ASP A 302 31.89 36.44 7.69
CA ASP A 302 33.15 37.07 7.29
C ASP A 302 34.37 36.30 7.79
N ASP A 303 34.28 35.69 8.97
CA ASP A 303 35.33 34.80 9.47
C ASP A 303 35.35 33.46 8.73
N MET A 304 34.23 33.03 8.14
CA MET A 304 34.16 31.82 7.30
C MET A 304 35.05 31.93 6.05
N LYS A 305 35.23 33.14 5.51
CA LYS A 305 36.07 33.42 4.34
C LYS A 305 37.57 33.46 4.65
N LYS A 306 37.94 33.57 5.94
CA LYS A 306 39.33 33.61 6.39
C LYS A 306 39.91 32.20 6.46
N THR A 307 41.22 32.09 6.32
CA THR A 307 41.91 30.80 6.41
C THR A 307 41.91 30.25 7.83
N LEU A 308 42.16 28.94 7.98
CA LEU A 308 42.30 28.31 9.30
C LEU A 308 43.43 28.94 10.13
N LYS A 309 44.51 29.39 9.47
CA LYS A 309 45.62 30.12 10.09
C LYS A 309 45.20 31.50 10.60
N GLU A 310 44.47 32.28 9.80
CA GLU A 310 43.96 33.61 10.17
C GLU A 310 42.94 33.56 11.32
N ASN A 311 42.19 32.47 11.40
CA ASN A 311 41.22 32.22 12.47
C ASN A 311 41.84 31.63 13.76
N GLY A 312 43.17 31.42 13.78
CA GLY A 312 43.89 30.90 14.94
C GLY A 312 43.57 29.45 15.29
N LEU A 313 43.17 28.65 14.30
CA LEU A 313 42.78 27.24 14.48
C LEU A 313 43.97 26.27 14.36
N THR A 314 45.15 26.76 13.98
CA THR A 314 46.42 26.03 13.89
C THR A 314 47.10 25.87 15.27
N PRO A 315 47.71 24.70 15.58
CA PRO A 315 47.82 23.46 14.82
C PRO A 315 46.66 22.47 15.05
N SER A 316 45.84 22.70 16.07
CA SER A 316 44.70 21.86 16.38
C SER A 316 43.59 22.67 17.04
N ALA A 317 42.35 22.47 16.62
CA ALA A 317 41.20 23.15 17.22
C ALA A 317 39.97 22.25 17.30
N VAL A 318 39.12 22.59 18.27
CA VAL A 318 37.81 21.95 18.49
C VAL A 318 36.73 22.97 18.15
N LEU A 319 35.89 22.63 17.17
CA LEU A 319 34.77 23.45 16.73
C LEU A 319 33.46 22.74 17.07
N MET A 320 32.46 23.50 17.48
CA MET A 320 31.07 23.06 17.59
C MET A 320 30.34 23.56 16.35
N ALA A 321 29.77 22.63 15.58
CA ALA A 321 28.89 22.94 14.46
C ALA A 321 27.46 22.96 14.97
N SER A 322 26.78 24.11 14.82
CA SER A 322 25.36 24.27 15.11
C SER A 322 24.56 24.64 13.88
#